data_AF-A0A4R4NDW5-F1
#
_entry.id   AF-A0A4R4NDW5-F1
#
_cell.length_a   1.000
_cell.length_b   1.000
_cell.length_c   1.000
_cell.angle_alpha   90.00
_cell.angle_beta   90.00
_cell.angle_gamma   90.00
#
_symmetry.space_group_name_H-M   'P 1'
#
loop_
_entity.id
_entity.type
_entity.pdbx_description
1 polymer ?
#
loop_
_entity_poly.entity_id
_entity_poly.type
_entity_poly.pdbx_seq_one_letter_code
_entity_poly.pdbx_strand_id
1 'polypeptide(L)'
;MSPENPFPADPDRAAIWTMLVDRDITAYVRNEWTMVEADHVSASEFMSIDARTTSNPDSWTVGGNLAAYRDAWSAGSAELSAAVPADTLEAGLREVTTLRDIEIHEGNAVAHKKFDGTIRRRDGGLVHLNWQTLYFCRQDAGRWRIRGFIGRLPNPMGDTSVASHAKEVPAHATQHVTAGPYSPVLTVRADRLVVVSGQAAIVPDGSIVGDDIEEQTHLTLQNCRRQLAFAGCTLSDVVKVNAYLTDMATWERFNSVYRSYMPEPCPVRTVVGATLLDGLLVEVEMWAVAR
;
A
#
# COMPACT_ATOMS: atom_id res chain seq x y z
N MET A 1 16.33 0.74 17.56
CA MET A 1 16.32 -0.24 18.67
C MET A 1 15.86 -1.55 18.09
N SER A 2 16.56 -2.67 18.33
CA SER A 2 16.08 -3.99 17.92
C SER A 2 14.67 -4.21 18.48
N PRO A 3 13.73 -4.80 17.72
CA PRO A 3 12.41 -5.08 18.25
C PRO A 3 12.59 -6.06 19.42
N GLU A 4 12.19 -5.64 20.62
CA GLU A 4 12.11 -6.54 21.76
C GLU A 4 11.07 -7.62 21.47
N ASN A 5 11.29 -8.83 22.01
CA ASN A 5 10.34 -9.93 21.86
C ASN A 5 8.99 -9.51 22.48
N PRO A 6 7.89 -9.44 21.69
CA PRO A 6 6.62 -8.92 22.17
C PRO A 6 5.84 -9.92 23.05
N PHE A 7 6.39 -11.10 23.31
CA PHE A 7 5.72 -12.19 24.03
C PHE A 7 6.39 -12.56 25.37
N PRO A 8 6.73 -11.62 26.27
CA PRO A 8 7.49 -11.92 27.49
C PRO A 8 6.76 -12.87 28.47
N ALA A 9 5.44 -12.99 28.36
CA ALA A 9 4.59 -13.82 29.21
C ALA A 9 4.12 -15.13 28.54
N ASP A 10 4.50 -15.38 27.28
CA ASP A 10 4.07 -16.56 26.52
C ASP A 10 5.31 -17.31 26.00
N PRO A 11 5.72 -18.41 26.66
CA PRO A 11 6.97 -19.09 26.33
C PRO A 11 6.97 -19.70 24.92
N ASP A 12 5.83 -20.15 24.41
CA ASP A 12 5.73 -20.76 23.09
C ASP A 12 5.84 -19.71 21.99
N ARG A 13 5.08 -18.61 22.09
CA ARG A 13 5.20 -17.49 21.15
C ARG A 13 6.56 -16.83 21.22
N ALA A 14 7.12 -16.70 22.42
CA ALA A 14 8.48 -16.18 22.61
C ALA A 14 9.52 -17.08 21.91
N ALA A 15 9.40 -18.40 22.04
CA ALA A 15 10.31 -19.35 21.39
C ALA A 15 10.20 -19.30 19.86
N ILE A 16 8.98 -19.23 19.32
CA ILE A 16 8.74 -19.07 17.88
C ILE A 16 9.30 -17.73 17.38
N TRP A 17 9.11 -16.64 18.12
CA TRP A 17 9.67 -15.33 17.76
C TRP A 17 11.19 -15.33 17.76
N THR A 18 11.83 -15.92 18.79
CA THR A 18 13.29 -16.04 18.85
C THR A 18 13.83 -16.89 17.70
N MET A 19 13.11 -17.94 17.31
CA MET A 19 13.45 -18.77 16.15
C MET A 19 13.35 -17.98 14.83
N LEU A 20 12.20 -17.36 14.56
CA LEU A 20 11.89 -16.77 13.27
C LEU A 20 12.39 -15.34 13.09
N VAL A 21 12.73 -14.63 14.16
CA VAL A 21 13.20 -13.23 14.08
C VAL A 21 14.64 -13.16 14.54
N ASP A 22 14.90 -13.42 15.82
CA ASP A 22 16.21 -13.14 16.40
C ASP A 22 17.32 -14.02 15.81
N ARG A 23 17.19 -15.33 15.95
CA ARG A 23 18.19 -16.29 15.48
C ARG A 23 18.27 -16.34 13.96
N ASP A 24 17.13 -16.31 13.26
CA ASP A 24 17.08 -16.27 11.80
C ASP A 24 17.78 -15.03 11.23
N ILE A 25 17.52 -13.82 11.75
CA ILE A 25 18.18 -12.60 11.27
C ILE A 25 19.69 -12.66 11.53
N THR A 26 20.13 -13.04 12.74
CA THR A 26 21.57 -13.16 13.02
C THR A 26 22.24 -14.19 12.12
N ALA A 27 21.62 -15.35 11.92
CA ALA A 27 22.13 -16.37 11.01
C ALA A 27 22.19 -15.86 9.56
N TYR A 28 21.14 -15.16 9.11
CA TYR A 28 21.03 -14.62 7.76
C TYR A 28 22.09 -13.57 7.47
N VAL A 29 22.35 -12.66 8.40
CA VAL A 29 23.42 -11.66 8.28
C VAL A 29 24.80 -12.31 8.20
N ARG A 30 25.01 -13.40 8.95
CA ARG A 30 26.27 -14.15 8.95
C ARG A 30 26.39 -15.14 7.80
N ASN A 31 25.31 -15.35 7.05
CA ASN A 31 25.16 -16.43 6.07
C ASN A 31 25.53 -17.82 6.64
N GLU A 32 25.12 -18.09 7.87
CA GLU A 32 25.53 -19.28 8.63
C GLU A 32 24.34 -20.23 8.90
N TRP A 33 24.04 -21.09 7.92
CA TRP A 33 22.87 -22.00 7.98
C TRP A 33 22.88 -22.93 9.19
N THR A 34 24.04 -23.38 9.64
CA THR A 34 24.20 -24.29 10.80
C THR A 34 23.57 -23.74 12.08
N MET A 35 23.43 -22.42 12.20
CA MET A 35 22.74 -21.78 13.33
C MET A 35 21.23 -22.04 13.35
N VAL A 36 20.62 -22.29 12.19
CA VAL A 36 19.16 -22.46 12.01
C VAL A 36 18.78 -23.83 11.45
N GLU A 37 19.75 -24.68 11.11
CA GLU A 37 19.50 -26.02 10.58
C GLU A 37 18.60 -26.83 11.50
N ALA A 38 18.89 -26.81 12.80
CA ALA A 38 18.09 -27.50 13.81
C ALA A 38 16.66 -26.93 13.94
N ASP A 39 16.39 -25.70 13.49
CA ASP A 39 15.05 -25.08 13.54
C ASP A 39 14.10 -25.67 12.52
N HIS A 40 14.57 -26.48 11.58
CA HIS A 40 13.74 -27.06 10.54
C HIS A 40 13.39 -28.51 10.86
N VAL A 41 12.22 -28.95 10.39
CA VAL A 41 11.86 -30.38 10.39
C VAL A 41 12.76 -31.16 9.43
N SER A 42 12.63 -32.49 9.43
CA SER A 42 13.34 -33.34 8.46
C SER A 42 13.04 -32.94 7.02
N ALA A 43 13.97 -33.18 6.10
CA ALA A 43 13.80 -32.85 4.68
C ALA A 43 12.56 -33.52 4.05
N SER A 44 12.13 -34.68 4.56
CA SER A 44 10.93 -35.40 4.12
C SER A 44 9.62 -34.75 4.56
N GLU A 45 9.64 -33.90 5.59
CA GLU A 45 8.45 -33.24 6.13
C GLU A 45 8.35 -31.78 5.71
N PHE A 46 9.45 -31.21 5.22
CA PHE A 46 9.53 -29.80 4.84
C PHE A 46 8.89 -29.53 3.48
N MET A 47 8.05 -28.49 3.43
CA MET A 47 7.47 -27.98 2.17
C MET A 47 7.38 -26.47 2.20
N SER A 48 7.73 -25.83 1.09
CA SER A 48 7.52 -24.40 0.90
C SER A 48 6.62 -24.12 -0.30
N ILE A 49 5.91 -23.01 -0.24
CA ILE A 49 5.18 -22.42 -1.37
C ILE A 49 5.77 -21.04 -1.63
N ASP A 50 5.95 -20.75 -2.90
CA ASP A 50 6.45 -19.50 -3.39
C ASP A 50 5.31 -18.71 -4.04
N ALA A 51 4.95 -17.61 -3.39
CA ALA A 51 3.88 -16.74 -3.84
C ALA A 51 4.29 -15.82 -4.98
N ARG A 52 5.56 -15.81 -5.42
CA ARG A 52 6.08 -15.03 -6.55
C ARG A 52 5.67 -13.54 -6.54
N THR A 53 5.55 -12.96 -5.34
CA THR A 53 5.10 -11.58 -5.12
C THR A 53 3.74 -11.26 -5.75
N THR A 54 2.86 -12.25 -5.88
CA THR A 54 1.51 -12.11 -6.44
C THR A 54 0.46 -12.50 -5.41
N SER A 55 -0.62 -11.71 -5.36
CA SER A 55 -1.78 -11.97 -4.51
C SER A 55 -2.71 -13.05 -5.07
N ASN A 56 -2.48 -13.53 -6.30
CA ASN A 56 -3.26 -14.59 -6.92
C ASN A 56 -2.69 -15.99 -6.57
N PRO A 57 -3.39 -16.79 -5.74
CA PRO A 57 -2.91 -18.12 -5.35
C PRO A 57 -2.80 -19.12 -6.51
N ASP A 58 -3.56 -18.95 -7.60
CA ASP A 58 -3.47 -19.83 -8.78
C ASP A 58 -2.09 -19.77 -9.47
N SER A 59 -1.36 -18.70 -9.20
CA SER A 59 -0.01 -18.47 -9.72
C SER A 59 1.09 -18.92 -8.76
N TRP A 60 0.77 -19.47 -7.58
CA TRP A 60 1.80 -19.90 -6.64
C TRP A 60 2.38 -21.25 -7.02
N THR A 61 3.63 -21.48 -6.66
CA THR A 61 4.35 -22.71 -7.02
C THR A 61 4.98 -23.34 -5.80
N VAL A 62 5.21 -24.65 -5.82
CA VAL A 62 6.00 -25.31 -4.78
C VAL A 62 7.43 -24.77 -4.83
N GLY A 63 7.91 -24.23 -3.70
CA GLY A 63 9.22 -23.58 -3.57
C GLY A 63 10.40 -24.56 -3.44
N GLY A 64 10.11 -25.85 -3.23
CA GLY A 64 11.10 -26.91 -3.14
C GLY A 64 11.25 -27.54 -1.75
N ASN A 65 12.22 -28.44 -1.62
CA ASN A 65 12.58 -29.12 -0.38
C ASN A 65 13.51 -28.27 0.49
N LEU A 66 13.87 -28.77 1.68
CA LEU A 66 14.70 -28.03 2.64
C LEU A 66 16.08 -27.65 2.07
N ALA A 67 16.69 -28.51 1.24
CA ALA A 67 17.99 -28.23 0.63
C ALA A 67 17.89 -27.07 -0.38
N ALA A 68 16.88 -27.07 -1.24
CA ALA A 68 16.62 -25.97 -2.16
C ALA A 68 16.34 -24.66 -1.41
N TYR A 69 15.60 -24.72 -0.30
CA TYR A 69 15.38 -23.55 0.55
C TYR A 69 16.66 -23.00 1.16
N ARG A 70 17.51 -23.86 1.75
CA ARG A 70 18.83 -23.47 2.28
C ARG A 70 19.65 -22.74 1.21
N ASP A 71 19.75 -23.31 0.02
CA ASP A 71 20.57 -22.76 -1.06
C ASP A 71 20.05 -21.38 -1.49
N ALA A 72 18.73 -21.21 -1.59
CA ALA A 72 18.10 -19.92 -1.89
C ALA A 72 18.27 -18.90 -0.74
N TRP A 73 18.13 -19.33 0.51
CA TRP A 73 18.33 -18.51 1.70
C TRP A 73 19.77 -17.97 1.74
N SER A 74 20.76 -18.82 1.49
CA SER A 74 22.18 -18.44 1.47
C SER A 74 22.52 -17.52 0.29
N ALA A 75 21.91 -17.73 -0.88
CA ALA A 75 22.08 -16.85 -2.03
C ALA A 75 21.53 -15.44 -1.75
N GLY A 76 20.32 -15.34 -1.20
CA GLY A 76 19.71 -14.06 -0.84
C GLY A 76 20.49 -13.32 0.24
N SER A 77 20.99 -14.05 1.24
CA SER A 77 21.88 -13.49 2.28
C SER A 77 23.13 -12.84 1.67
N ALA A 78 23.79 -13.55 0.75
CA ALA A 78 24.98 -13.03 0.07
C ALA A 78 24.68 -11.79 -0.78
N GLU A 79 23.56 -11.79 -1.52
CA GLU A 79 23.11 -10.66 -2.34
C GLU A 79 22.85 -9.41 -1.49
N LEU A 80 22.07 -9.54 -0.41
CA LEU A 80 21.74 -8.42 0.46
C LEU A 80 22.98 -7.89 1.19
N SER A 81 23.85 -8.79 1.66
CA SER A 81 25.11 -8.43 2.33
C SER A 81 26.09 -7.69 1.41
N ALA A 82 26.07 -7.99 0.11
CA ALA A 82 26.83 -7.24 -0.89
C ALA A 82 26.28 -5.81 -1.09
N ALA A 83 24.96 -5.64 -1.03
CA ALA A 83 24.29 -4.37 -1.27
C ALA A 83 24.30 -3.39 -0.08
N VAL A 84 24.33 -3.91 1.16
CA VAL A 84 24.17 -3.12 2.40
C VAL A 84 25.48 -3.07 3.21
N PRO A 85 25.80 -1.96 3.91
CA PRO A 85 26.94 -1.91 4.83
C PRO A 85 26.79 -2.91 6.00
N ALA A 86 27.84 -3.68 6.28
CA ALA A 86 27.80 -4.78 7.24
C ALA A 86 27.45 -4.34 8.68
N ASP A 87 27.88 -3.14 9.07
CA ASP A 87 27.62 -2.51 10.37
C ASP A 87 26.15 -2.09 10.56
N THR A 88 25.39 -1.93 9.48
CA THR A 88 23.99 -1.47 9.51
C THR A 88 22.97 -2.56 9.16
N LEU A 89 23.40 -3.64 8.49
CA LEU A 89 22.49 -4.64 7.93
C LEU A 89 21.62 -5.32 8.99
N GLU A 90 22.22 -5.79 10.08
CA GLU A 90 21.46 -6.49 11.13
C GLU A 90 20.44 -5.57 11.79
N ALA A 91 20.84 -4.35 12.14
CA ALA A 91 19.96 -3.36 12.74
C ALA A 91 18.80 -2.99 11.79
N GLY A 92 19.10 -2.79 10.51
CA GLY A 92 18.09 -2.48 9.49
C GLY A 92 17.10 -3.62 9.27
N LEU A 93 17.57 -4.86 9.17
CA LEU A 93 16.70 -6.04 9.06
C LEU A 93 15.80 -6.19 10.30
N ARG A 94 16.34 -5.92 11.49
CA ARG A 94 15.56 -5.95 12.73
C ARG A 94 14.51 -4.85 12.77
N GLU A 95 14.84 -3.64 12.33
CA GLU A 95 13.90 -2.51 12.30
C GLU A 95 12.71 -2.72 11.37
N VAL A 96 12.94 -3.28 10.18
CA VAL A 96 11.90 -3.50 9.17
C VAL A 96 11.17 -4.84 9.35
N THR A 97 11.59 -5.70 10.29
CA THR A 97 10.95 -7.00 10.55
C THR A 97 9.96 -6.91 11.69
N THR A 98 8.74 -7.39 11.47
CA THR A 98 7.75 -7.55 12.54
C THR A 98 7.19 -8.98 12.55
N LEU A 99 6.94 -9.47 13.77
CA LEU A 99 6.20 -10.70 14.02
C LEU A 99 5.41 -10.52 15.32
N ARG A 100 4.10 -10.29 15.17
CA ARG A 100 3.18 -10.08 16.30
C ARG A 100 2.02 -11.07 16.31
N ASP A 101 1.70 -11.62 15.14
CA ASP A 101 0.59 -12.54 14.98
C ASP A 101 1.14 -13.96 14.90
N ILE A 102 0.98 -14.70 16.00
CA ILE A 102 1.31 -16.11 16.11
C ILE A 102 0.08 -16.83 16.66
N GLU A 103 -0.50 -17.68 15.83
CA GLU A 103 -1.60 -18.57 16.21
C GLU A 103 -1.02 -19.92 16.60
N ILE A 104 -1.50 -20.50 17.70
CA ILE A 104 -1.04 -21.80 18.21
C ILE A 104 -2.26 -22.65 18.49
N HIS A 105 -2.27 -23.88 17.98
CA HIS A 105 -3.28 -24.89 18.24
C HIS A 105 -2.67 -26.29 18.25
N GLU A 106 -2.83 -27.02 19.36
CA GLU A 106 -2.40 -28.43 19.50
C GLU A 106 -0.97 -28.71 18.99
N GLY A 107 0.01 -27.92 19.44
CA GLY A 107 1.41 -28.08 19.05
C GLY A 107 1.72 -27.69 17.60
N ASN A 108 0.79 -27.07 16.88
CA ASN A 108 1.00 -26.45 15.57
C ASN A 108 0.88 -24.93 15.70
N ALA A 109 1.58 -24.20 14.84
CA ALA A 109 1.50 -22.75 14.81
C ALA A 109 1.59 -22.17 13.40
N VAL A 110 0.93 -21.02 13.22
CA VAL A 110 1.09 -20.15 12.05
C VAL A 110 1.66 -18.82 12.54
N ALA A 111 2.78 -18.41 11.97
CA ALA A 111 3.46 -17.16 12.31
C ALA A 111 3.52 -16.23 11.10
N HIS A 112 3.01 -15.01 11.26
CA HIS A 112 2.89 -14.02 10.19
C HIS A 112 4.07 -13.04 10.26
N LYS A 113 5.21 -13.42 9.65
CA LYS A 113 6.40 -12.57 9.63
C LYS A 113 6.31 -11.58 8.48
N LYS A 114 6.51 -10.30 8.77
CA LYS A 114 6.45 -9.21 7.78
C LYS A 114 7.78 -8.49 7.70
N PHE A 115 8.12 -8.05 6.49
CA PHE A 115 9.22 -7.14 6.20
C PHE A 115 8.61 -5.90 5.54
N ASP A 116 8.69 -4.77 6.21
CA ASP A 116 8.09 -3.51 5.77
C ASP A 116 9.01 -2.35 6.13
N GLY A 117 9.67 -1.80 5.12
CA GLY A 117 10.50 -0.61 5.25
C GLY A 117 11.65 -0.56 4.25
N THR A 118 12.67 0.23 4.59
CA THR A 118 13.82 0.45 3.73
C THR A 118 15.13 0.32 4.47
N ILE A 119 16.14 -0.24 3.80
CA ILE A 119 17.52 -0.31 4.29
C ILE A 119 18.42 0.44 3.31
N ARG A 120 19.33 1.27 3.83
CA ARG A 120 20.25 2.04 3.00
C ARG A 120 21.33 1.15 2.39
N ARG A 121 21.56 1.29 1.08
CA ARG A 121 22.61 0.60 0.33
C ARG A 121 23.95 1.31 0.46
N ARG A 122 25.03 0.58 0.14
CA ARG A 122 26.40 1.13 0.08
C ARG A 122 26.56 2.26 -0.93
N ASP A 123 25.80 2.23 -2.03
CA ASP A 123 25.79 3.25 -3.08
C ASP A 123 24.93 4.49 -2.75
N GLY A 124 24.30 4.51 -1.56
CA GLY A 124 23.41 5.58 -1.13
C GLY A 124 21.95 5.40 -1.54
N GLY A 125 21.62 4.38 -2.35
CA GLY A 125 20.24 4.00 -2.68
C GLY A 125 19.52 3.30 -1.52
N LEU A 126 18.30 2.86 -1.77
CA LEU A 126 17.47 2.13 -0.80
C LEU A 126 17.15 0.72 -1.31
N VAL A 127 17.21 -0.26 -0.42
CA VAL A 127 16.56 -1.56 -0.58
C VAL A 127 15.18 -1.46 0.04
N HIS A 128 14.14 -1.65 -0.76
CA HIS A 128 12.77 -1.70 -0.25
C HIS A 128 12.43 -3.15 0.07
N LEU A 129 12.08 -3.39 1.33
CA LEU A 129 11.60 -4.68 1.80
C LEU A 129 10.11 -4.50 2.06
N ASN A 130 9.28 -5.07 1.19
CA ASN A 130 7.84 -5.03 1.36
C ASN A 130 7.19 -6.36 0.95
N TRP A 131 7.25 -7.32 1.86
CA TRP A 131 6.65 -8.64 1.68
C TRP A 131 6.38 -9.29 3.03
N GLN A 132 5.63 -10.38 3.01
CA GLN A 132 5.37 -11.21 4.18
C GLN A 132 5.58 -12.70 3.89
N THR A 133 5.69 -13.47 4.96
CA THR A 133 5.80 -14.92 4.94
C THR A 133 4.90 -15.50 6.02
N LEU A 134 4.10 -16.51 5.65
CA LEU A 134 3.36 -17.34 6.59
C LEU A 134 4.19 -18.56 6.91
N TYR A 135 4.76 -18.63 8.12
CA TYR A 135 5.51 -19.79 8.58
C TYR A 135 4.57 -20.79 9.24
N PHE A 136 4.71 -22.06 8.86
CA PHE A 136 4.07 -23.19 9.52
C PHE A 136 5.07 -23.84 10.46
N CYS A 137 4.76 -23.83 11.75
CA CYS A 137 5.61 -24.42 12.79
C CYS A 137 4.90 -25.57 13.48
N ARG A 138 5.69 -26.49 14.03
CA ARG A 138 5.22 -27.56 14.91
C ARG A 138 6.13 -27.70 16.11
N GLN A 139 5.58 -28.14 17.22
CA GLN A 139 6.34 -28.56 18.38
C GLN A 139 6.82 -30.01 18.17
N ASP A 140 8.09 -30.26 18.43
CA ASP A 140 8.71 -31.57 18.37
C ASP A 140 9.61 -31.75 19.60
N ALA A 141 9.25 -32.71 20.47
CA ALA A 141 9.97 -32.99 21.73
C ALA A 141 10.26 -31.72 22.57
N GLY A 142 9.26 -30.84 22.72
CA GLY A 142 9.37 -29.61 23.51
C GLY A 142 10.08 -28.44 22.81
N ARG A 143 10.41 -28.57 21.52
CA ARG A 143 11.04 -27.51 20.72
C ARG A 143 10.21 -27.17 19.48
N TRP A 144 10.00 -25.88 19.23
CA TRP A 144 9.38 -25.43 17.98
C TRP A 144 10.32 -25.60 16.79
N ARG A 145 9.76 -26.04 15.66
CA ARG A 145 10.45 -26.20 14.38
C ARG A 145 9.59 -25.71 13.22
N ILE A 146 10.24 -25.21 12.19
CA ILE A 146 9.67 -24.79 10.91
C ILE A 146 9.40 -26.04 10.07
N ARG A 147 8.12 -26.29 9.81
CA ARG A 147 7.65 -27.35 8.91
C ARG A 147 7.61 -26.85 7.46
N GLY A 148 7.46 -25.56 7.27
CA GLY A 148 7.28 -24.99 5.94
C GLY A 148 6.84 -23.54 6.00
N PHE A 149 6.59 -22.95 4.84
CA PHE A 149 6.06 -21.61 4.75
C PHE A 149 5.42 -21.31 3.40
N ILE A 150 4.64 -20.24 3.33
CA ILE A 150 4.30 -19.53 2.09
C ILE A 150 5.08 -18.22 2.10
N GLY A 151 6.03 -18.09 1.19
CA GLY A 151 6.99 -16.97 1.16
C GLY A 151 6.77 -16.05 -0.03
N ARG A 152 7.37 -14.86 0.03
CA ARG A 152 7.26 -13.81 -1.00
C ARG A 152 5.81 -13.39 -1.27
N LEU A 153 4.98 -13.36 -0.23
CA LEU A 153 3.63 -12.82 -0.31
C LEU A 153 3.70 -11.29 -0.34
N PRO A 154 2.90 -10.60 -1.18
CA PRO A 154 2.70 -9.16 -1.08
C PRO A 154 2.36 -8.72 0.34
N ASN A 155 2.84 -7.55 0.75
CA ASN A 155 2.44 -6.91 2.00
C ASN A 155 1.95 -5.48 1.69
N PRO A 156 0.65 -5.16 1.92
CA PRO A 156 -0.42 -6.07 2.34
C PRO A 156 -0.79 -7.11 1.26
N MET A 157 -1.32 -8.26 1.71
CA MET A 157 -1.92 -9.27 0.83
C MET A 157 -3.31 -8.79 0.38
N GLY A 158 -3.69 -9.08 -0.87
CA GLY A 158 -4.97 -8.65 -1.42
C GLY A 158 -4.96 -7.24 -2.02
N ASP A 159 -3.84 -6.53 -1.92
CA ASP A 159 -3.62 -5.28 -2.63
C ASP A 159 -3.23 -5.61 -4.08
N THR A 160 -4.18 -5.47 -5.00
CA THR A 160 -3.95 -5.65 -6.43
C THR A 160 -3.18 -4.46 -7.00
N SER A 161 -1.93 -4.26 -6.55
CA SER A 161 -1.01 -3.26 -7.10
C SER A 161 -0.25 -3.81 -8.32
N VAL A 162 -0.98 -4.28 -9.34
CA VAL A 162 -0.54 -3.96 -10.71
C VAL A 162 -1.17 -2.61 -10.98
N ALA A 163 -0.42 -1.64 -11.51
CA ALA A 163 -0.88 -0.27 -11.77
C ALA A 163 -2.22 -0.23 -12.54
N SER A 164 -3.33 -0.37 -11.82
CA SER A 164 -4.68 -0.22 -12.32
C SER A 164 -5.07 1.17 -11.87
N HIS A 165 -5.43 2.01 -12.83
CA HIS A 165 -5.99 3.32 -12.54
C HIS A 165 -7.12 3.11 -11.53
N ALA A 166 -7.11 3.87 -10.43
CA ALA A 166 -8.11 3.73 -9.36
C ALA A 166 -9.56 3.89 -9.88
N LYS A 167 -9.69 4.46 -11.08
CA LYS A 167 -10.89 4.59 -11.88
C LYS A 167 -10.61 4.27 -13.35
N GLU A 168 -11.57 3.66 -14.02
CA GLU A 168 -11.54 3.42 -15.46
C GLU A 168 -12.92 3.67 -16.09
N VAL A 169 -12.94 4.04 -17.37
CA VAL A 169 -14.19 4.11 -18.15
C VAL A 169 -14.47 2.71 -18.70
N PRO A 170 -15.61 2.07 -18.38
CA PRO A 170 -15.99 0.78 -18.95
C PRO A 170 -15.95 0.78 -20.49
N ALA A 171 -15.53 -0.34 -21.06
CA ALA A 171 -15.57 -0.52 -22.51
C ALA A 171 -16.99 -0.27 -23.04
N HIS A 172 -17.08 0.40 -24.20
CA HIS A 172 -18.34 0.77 -24.86
C HIS A 172 -19.20 1.84 -24.17
N ALA A 173 -18.75 2.43 -23.06
CA ALA A 173 -19.40 3.62 -22.54
C ALA A 173 -19.29 4.76 -23.56
N THR A 174 -20.42 5.43 -23.82
CA THR A 174 -20.50 6.56 -24.76
C THR A 174 -21.05 7.79 -24.06
N GLN A 175 -20.79 8.97 -24.65
CA GLN A 175 -21.18 10.26 -24.12
C GLN A 175 -21.83 11.10 -25.22
N HIS A 176 -22.81 11.93 -24.85
CA HIS A 176 -23.46 12.84 -25.80
C HIS A 176 -22.52 13.98 -26.24
N VAL A 177 -22.66 14.46 -27.48
CA VAL A 177 -21.74 15.43 -28.09
C VAL A 177 -21.72 16.81 -27.41
N THR A 178 -22.75 17.13 -26.63
CA THR A 178 -22.88 18.39 -25.87
C THR A 178 -22.36 18.27 -24.43
N ALA A 179 -21.71 17.16 -24.06
CA ALA A 179 -21.20 16.94 -22.71
C ALA A 179 -20.02 17.87 -22.39
N GLY A 180 -19.98 18.35 -21.15
CA GLY A 180 -18.78 18.99 -20.59
C GLY A 180 -17.64 17.99 -20.33
N PRO A 181 -16.50 18.45 -19.78
CA PRO A 181 -15.35 17.58 -19.44
C PRO A 181 -15.66 16.64 -18.26
N TYR A 182 -16.29 15.50 -18.53
CA TYR A 182 -16.57 14.44 -17.56
C TYR A 182 -16.74 13.07 -18.23
N SER A 183 -16.43 12.00 -17.51
CA SER A 183 -16.72 10.63 -17.99
C SER A 183 -18.19 10.28 -17.75
N PRO A 184 -18.86 9.56 -18.68
CA PRO A 184 -20.27 9.17 -18.54
C PRO A 184 -20.49 8.16 -17.39
N VAL A 185 -19.52 7.29 -17.16
CA VAL A 185 -19.50 6.28 -16.10
C VAL A 185 -18.05 5.90 -15.78
N LEU A 186 -17.78 5.56 -14.51
CA LEU A 186 -16.50 5.01 -14.06
C LEU A 186 -16.73 3.73 -13.26
N THR A 187 -15.92 2.71 -13.51
CA THR A 187 -15.67 1.64 -12.54
C THR A 187 -14.56 2.12 -11.62
N VAL A 188 -14.77 1.98 -10.31
CA VAL A 188 -13.84 2.47 -9.28
C VAL A 188 -13.48 1.34 -8.34
N ARG A 189 -12.19 1.18 -8.07
CA ARG A 189 -11.71 0.33 -6.97
C ARG A 189 -11.41 1.25 -5.80
N ALA A 190 -12.10 1.03 -4.68
CA ALA A 190 -12.05 1.93 -3.53
C ALA A 190 -11.63 1.16 -2.27
N ASP A 191 -10.35 1.18 -1.94
CA ASP A 191 -9.86 0.66 -0.66
C ASP A 191 -10.13 1.68 0.46
N ARG A 192 -10.03 2.96 0.13
CA ARG A 192 -10.38 4.06 1.03
C ARG A 192 -11.03 5.20 0.26
N LEU A 193 -12.25 5.56 0.66
CA LEU A 193 -12.98 6.70 0.13
C LEU A 193 -12.56 7.99 0.86
N VAL A 194 -12.24 9.02 0.09
CA VAL A 194 -11.95 10.37 0.56
C VAL A 194 -13.05 11.30 0.07
N VAL A 195 -13.73 11.97 0.99
CA VAL A 195 -14.78 12.94 0.68
C VAL A 195 -14.31 14.34 1.05
N VAL A 196 -14.31 15.23 0.06
CA VAL A 196 -13.89 16.63 0.19
C VAL A 196 -15.16 17.48 0.21
N SER A 197 -15.41 18.14 1.34
CA SER A 197 -16.50 19.10 1.48
C SER A 197 -16.42 20.20 0.42
N GLY A 198 -17.55 20.87 0.16
CA GLY A 198 -17.62 22.03 -0.72
C GLY A 198 -16.47 23.01 -0.47
N GLN A 199 -15.65 23.19 -1.49
CA GLN A 199 -14.61 24.20 -1.53
C GLN A 199 -15.11 25.34 -2.42
N ALA A 200 -14.72 26.56 -2.05
CA ALA A 200 -14.97 27.75 -2.83
C ALA A 200 -13.70 28.61 -2.87
N ALA A 201 -13.79 29.79 -3.47
CA ALA A 201 -12.70 30.75 -3.57
C ALA A 201 -12.42 31.50 -2.26
N ILE A 202 -12.39 30.77 -1.13
CA ILE A 202 -12.16 31.28 0.21
C ILE A 202 -10.75 30.92 0.64
N VAL A 203 -9.98 31.89 1.13
CA VAL A 203 -8.65 31.67 1.73
C VAL A 203 -8.74 31.49 3.25
N PRO A 204 -7.69 31.04 3.96
CA PRO A 204 -7.79 30.64 5.38
C PRO A 204 -8.28 31.72 6.36
N ASP A 205 -8.16 33.01 6.01
CA ASP A 205 -8.69 34.11 6.83
C ASP A 205 -10.20 34.37 6.65
N GLY A 206 -10.84 33.64 5.73
CA GLY A 206 -12.26 33.74 5.41
C GLY A 206 -12.60 34.71 4.29
N SER A 207 -11.62 35.42 3.71
CA SER A 207 -11.87 36.31 2.58
C SER A 207 -12.13 35.53 1.28
N ILE A 208 -13.06 36.06 0.47
CA ILE A 208 -13.36 35.56 -0.87
C ILE A 208 -12.43 36.27 -1.85
N VAL A 209 -11.80 35.52 -2.76
CA VAL A 209 -10.85 36.04 -3.75
C VAL A 209 -11.38 35.82 -5.16
N GLY A 210 -11.34 36.88 -5.95
CA GLY A 210 -11.71 36.88 -7.36
C GLY A 210 -13.12 37.43 -7.59
N ASP A 211 -13.25 38.22 -8.66
CA ASP A 211 -14.49 38.93 -9.01
C ASP A 211 -15.23 38.26 -10.18
N ASP A 212 -14.60 37.29 -10.84
CA ASP A 212 -15.18 36.53 -11.94
C ASP A 212 -15.13 35.01 -11.73
N ILE A 213 -15.83 34.28 -12.62
CA ILE A 213 -15.97 32.84 -12.52
C ILE A 213 -14.62 32.13 -12.72
N GLU A 214 -13.71 32.64 -13.54
CA GLU A 214 -12.42 32.02 -13.82
C GLU A 214 -11.50 32.08 -12.59
N GLU A 215 -11.34 33.27 -12.00
CA GLU A 215 -10.53 33.48 -10.81
C GLU A 215 -11.03 32.62 -9.65
N GLN A 216 -12.35 32.64 -9.40
CA GLN A 216 -12.94 31.84 -8.34
C GLN A 216 -12.82 30.33 -8.61
N THR A 217 -12.96 29.89 -9.87
CA THR A 217 -12.77 28.47 -10.24
C THR A 217 -11.34 28.02 -10.01
N HIS A 218 -10.35 28.84 -10.38
CA HIS A 218 -8.93 28.53 -10.17
C HIS A 218 -8.61 28.30 -8.70
N LEU A 219 -9.03 29.22 -7.83
CA LEU A 219 -8.78 29.10 -6.39
C LEU A 219 -9.57 27.95 -5.77
N THR A 220 -10.83 27.77 -6.17
CA THR A 220 -11.67 26.65 -5.71
C THR A 220 -11.00 25.30 -5.98
N LEU A 221 -10.53 25.07 -7.22
CA LEU A 221 -9.85 23.81 -7.58
C LEU A 221 -8.48 23.67 -6.90
N GLN A 222 -7.77 24.76 -6.62
CA GLN A 222 -6.54 24.74 -5.83
C GLN A 222 -6.81 24.35 -4.37
N ASN A 223 -7.90 24.85 -3.79
CA ASN A 223 -8.35 24.48 -2.45
C ASN A 223 -8.72 22.99 -2.40
N CYS A 224 -9.47 22.48 -3.39
CA CYS A 224 -9.73 21.04 -3.51
C CYS A 224 -8.43 20.21 -3.56
N ARG A 225 -7.46 20.62 -4.39
CA ARG A 225 -6.15 19.95 -4.49
C ARG A 225 -5.41 19.93 -3.16
N ARG A 226 -5.48 21.02 -2.38
CA ARG A 226 -4.86 21.10 -1.05
C ARG A 226 -5.51 20.11 -0.07
N GLN A 227 -6.85 20.02 -0.07
CA GLN A 227 -7.56 19.06 0.80
C GLN A 227 -7.25 17.60 0.42
N LEU A 228 -7.22 17.29 -0.88
CA LEU A 228 -6.83 15.97 -1.37
C LEU A 228 -5.42 15.60 -0.90
N ALA A 229 -4.47 16.54 -0.94
CA ALA A 229 -3.09 16.30 -0.52
C ALA A 229 -2.98 15.91 0.97
N PHE A 230 -3.82 16.46 1.85
CA PHE A 230 -3.86 16.04 3.27
C PHE A 230 -4.32 14.59 3.46
N ALA A 231 -5.09 14.06 2.51
CA ALA A 231 -5.51 12.66 2.48
C ALA A 231 -4.56 11.75 1.67
N GLY A 232 -3.46 12.29 1.15
CA GLY A 232 -2.53 11.56 0.28
C GLY A 232 -3.03 11.35 -1.16
N CYS A 233 -4.06 12.10 -1.59
CA CYS A 233 -4.65 12.03 -2.92
C CYS A 233 -4.20 13.18 -3.82
N THR A 234 -4.37 12.97 -5.13
CA THR A 234 -4.23 13.96 -6.19
C THR A 234 -5.54 14.08 -7.00
N LEU A 235 -5.61 15.03 -7.94
CA LEU A 235 -6.76 15.14 -8.86
C LEU A 235 -6.96 13.89 -9.74
N SER A 236 -5.90 13.12 -9.96
CA SER A 236 -5.98 11.83 -10.67
C SER A 236 -6.77 10.78 -9.91
N ASP A 237 -6.94 10.95 -8.61
CA ASP A 237 -7.64 9.99 -7.75
C ASP A 237 -9.11 10.39 -7.53
N VAL A 238 -9.55 11.55 -8.05
CA VAL A 238 -10.92 12.05 -7.96
C VAL A 238 -11.84 11.26 -8.88
N VAL A 239 -12.93 10.70 -8.34
CA VAL A 239 -13.88 9.87 -9.07
C VAL A 239 -15.22 10.57 -9.32
N LYS A 240 -15.66 11.45 -8.41
CA LYS A 240 -16.90 12.23 -8.53
C LYS A 240 -16.64 13.68 -8.22
N VAL A 241 -17.26 14.55 -9.02
CA VAL A 241 -17.34 15.99 -8.75
C VAL A 241 -18.80 16.43 -8.79
N ASN A 242 -19.20 17.24 -7.81
CA ASN A 242 -20.38 18.10 -7.90
C ASN A 242 -19.91 19.55 -7.94
N ALA A 243 -20.39 20.31 -8.92
CA ALA A 243 -20.14 21.73 -9.00
C ALA A 243 -21.47 22.50 -8.98
N TYR A 244 -21.49 23.59 -8.24
CA TYR A 244 -22.64 24.45 -8.05
C TYR A 244 -22.26 25.83 -8.57
N LEU A 245 -22.99 26.33 -9.56
CA LEU A 245 -22.77 27.66 -10.15
C LEU A 245 -23.95 28.56 -9.80
N THR A 246 -23.68 29.83 -9.47
CA THR A 246 -24.78 30.80 -9.24
C THR A 246 -25.46 31.25 -10.52
N ASP A 247 -24.73 31.24 -11.65
CA ASP A 247 -25.25 31.56 -12.98
C ASP A 247 -24.79 30.54 -14.01
N MET A 248 -25.75 29.79 -14.57
CA MET A 248 -25.48 28.77 -15.60
C MET A 248 -25.01 29.37 -16.94
N ALA A 249 -25.17 30.67 -17.19
CA ALA A 249 -24.59 31.33 -18.36
C ALA A 249 -23.05 31.32 -18.32
N THR A 250 -22.45 31.10 -17.15
CA THR A 250 -20.98 31.01 -16.97
C THR A 250 -20.40 29.61 -17.23
N TRP A 251 -21.24 28.62 -17.55
CA TRP A 251 -20.86 27.21 -17.64
C TRP A 251 -19.67 26.91 -18.57
N GLU A 252 -19.61 27.56 -19.73
CA GLU A 252 -18.50 27.36 -20.69
C GLU A 252 -17.17 27.91 -20.15
N ARG A 253 -17.21 29.08 -19.50
CA ARG A 253 -16.04 29.73 -18.87
C ARG A 253 -15.50 28.87 -17.72
N PHE A 254 -16.40 28.38 -16.86
CA PHE A 254 -16.05 27.39 -15.83
C PHE A 254 -15.40 26.13 -16.42
N ASN A 255 -15.99 25.56 -17.49
CA ASN A 255 -15.47 24.35 -18.12
C ASN A 255 -14.08 24.54 -18.73
N SER A 256 -13.78 25.73 -19.26
CA SER A 256 -12.47 26.08 -19.80
C SER A 256 -11.38 25.94 -18.73
N VAL A 257 -11.60 26.53 -17.54
CA VAL A 257 -10.68 26.41 -16.40
C VAL A 257 -10.63 24.97 -15.89
N TYR A 258 -11.79 24.35 -15.65
CA TYR A 258 -11.90 23.00 -15.10
C TYR A 258 -11.13 21.95 -15.93
N ARG A 259 -11.20 22.02 -17.26
CA ARG A 259 -10.51 21.09 -18.16
C ARG A 259 -8.99 21.14 -17.99
N SER A 260 -8.42 22.29 -17.63
CA SER A 260 -6.98 22.42 -17.42
C SER A 260 -6.46 21.73 -16.14
N TYR A 261 -7.37 21.38 -15.22
CA TYR A 261 -7.03 20.73 -13.95
C TYR A 261 -7.28 19.23 -13.95
N MET A 262 -8.30 18.76 -14.67
CA MET A 262 -8.75 17.36 -14.54
C MET A 262 -8.03 16.43 -15.53
N PRO A 263 -7.29 15.43 -15.02
CA PRO A 263 -6.67 14.42 -15.87
C PRO A 263 -7.69 13.39 -16.37
N GLU A 264 -7.38 12.76 -17.50
CA GLU A 264 -8.13 11.59 -17.99
C GLU A 264 -7.79 10.31 -17.21
N PRO A 265 -8.74 9.38 -16.99
CA PRO A 265 -10.16 9.55 -17.26
C PRO A 265 -10.78 10.61 -16.33
N CYS A 266 -11.51 11.57 -16.90
CA CYS A 266 -12.16 12.62 -16.13
C CYS A 266 -13.10 12.01 -15.05
N PRO A 267 -13.29 12.65 -13.89
CA PRO A 267 -14.30 12.18 -12.93
C PRO A 267 -15.71 12.20 -13.54
N VAL A 268 -16.62 11.36 -13.02
CA VAL A 268 -18.05 11.58 -13.27
C VAL A 268 -18.46 12.90 -12.63
N ARG A 269 -19.36 13.65 -13.26
CA ARG A 269 -19.65 15.03 -12.84
C ARG A 269 -21.11 15.39 -12.96
N THR A 270 -21.54 16.23 -12.03
CA THR A 270 -22.84 16.91 -12.08
C THR A 270 -22.60 18.40 -11.86
N VAL A 271 -23.25 19.24 -12.67
CA VAL A 271 -23.23 20.70 -12.52
C VAL A 271 -24.67 21.19 -12.47
N VAL A 272 -25.00 22.02 -11.49
CA VAL A 272 -26.34 22.60 -11.34
C VAL A 272 -26.23 24.09 -11.00
N GLY A 273 -27.29 24.83 -11.35
CA GLY A 273 -27.50 26.18 -10.82
C GLY A 273 -27.93 26.11 -9.34
N ALA A 274 -27.33 26.92 -8.46
CA ALA A 274 -27.66 26.97 -7.04
C ALA A 274 -27.42 28.35 -6.42
N THR A 275 -28.11 28.64 -5.32
CA THR A 275 -27.77 29.78 -4.46
C THR A 275 -26.61 29.40 -3.54
N LEU A 276 -25.57 30.22 -3.51
CA LEU A 276 -24.38 30.07 -2.65
C LEU A 276 -24.31 31.22 -1.64
N LEU A 277 -23.32 31.18 -0.72
CA LEU A 277 -23.03 32.31 0.17
C LEU A 277 -22.68 33.57 -0.64
N ASP A 278 -23.04 34.74 -0.12
CA ASP A 278 -22.81 36.03 -0.78
C ASP A 278 -21.35 36.20 -1.20
N GLY A 279 -21.14 36.57 -2.46
CA GLY A 279 -19.83 36.75 -3.07
C GLY A 279 -19.26 35.51 -3.75
N LEU A 280 -19.81 34.32 -3.53
CA LEU A 280 -19.38 33.09 -4.22
C LEU A 280 -20.11 32.90 -5.55
N LEU A 281 -19.35 32.56 -6.60
CA LEU A 281 -19.85 32.23 -7.93
C LEU A 281 -19.84 30.73 -8.22
N VAL A 282 -18.96 29.99 -7.53
CA VAL A 282 -18.78 28.55 -7.69
C VAL A 282 -18.42 27.88 -6.37
N GLU A 283 -18.99 26.70 -6.17
CA GLU A 283 -18.59 25.77 -5.10
C GLU A 283 -18.42 24.36 -5.69
N VAL A 284 -17.39 23.64 -5.24
CA VAL A 284 -17.05 22.29 -5.74
C VAL A 284 -16.78 21.33 -4.59
N GLU A 285 -17.48 20.21 -4.57
CA GLU A 285 -17.13 19.06 -3.72
C GLU A 285 -16.60 17.90 -4.58
N MET A 286 -15.80 17.04 -3.95
CA MET A 286 -15.13 15.93 -4.64
C MET A 286 -15.17 14.66 -3.82
N TRP A 287 -15.32 13.53 -4.50
CA TRP A 287 -15.02 12.23 -3.92
C TRP A 287 -13.80 11.67 -4.66
N ALA A 288 -12.83 11.17 -3.90
CA ALA A 288 -11.63 10.55 -4.40
C ALA A 288 -11.44 9.18 -3.74
N VAL A 289 -10.63 8.33 -4.36
CA VAL A 289 -10.24 7.04 -3.79
C VAL A 289 -8.74 7.05 -3.54
N ALA A 290 -8.36 6.92 -2.27
CA ALA A 290 -6.96 6.82 -1.90
C ALA A 290 -6.45 5.42 -2.24
N ARG A 291 -5.18 5.38 -2.67
CA ARG A 291 -4.40 4.16 -2.74
C ARG A 291 -3.91 3.77 -1.35
#